data_AF-A0A2D6BMT6-F1
#
_entry.id   AF-A0A2D6BMT6-F1
#
_cell.length_a   1.000
_cell.length_b   1.000
_cell.length_c   1.000
_cell.angle_alpha   90.00
_cell.angle_beta   90.00
_cell.angle_gamma   90.00
#
_symmetry.space_group_name_H-M   'P 1'
#
loop_
_entity.id
_entity.type
_entity.pdbx_description
1 polymer ?
#
loop_
_entity_poly.entity_id
_entity_poly.type
_entity_poly.pdbx_seq_one_letter_code
_entity_poly.pdbx_strand_id
1 'polypeptide(L)'
;GDELIAEERGFPLLRLGATTIDKWGLDGADARYLAARIRGDGVYRLHGTLGTARLIAMQSFTMAGGFQAFDSMSGEAFGADADRRVDLRISATRPEGWTGPWLRLAPAATNLLVREYFNDWEREEVSRLVLERLDAPEPRTGDPAAGRLARIAAAFGGRAALWLPRAAQTREHLVNRFTRPPNQASQGLKDNVYGQGWFQVPEGSALVIELDAPDALLWSFQLGNTWWESLDYVNHTGSLNGHQAVASSDGRYRLVISQEDPGVPNWLDPSGHPEGMVLYRYQQARNAPVPKARRVPLAELRQTLPEDTPEVTPQQRALEIARRREHASRRWSP
;
A
#
# COMPACT_ATOMS: atom_id res chain seq x y z
N GLY A 1 26.60 6.39 -11.95
CA GLY A 1 25.23 6.10 -11.48
C GLY A 1 25.17 4.83 -10.65
N ASP A 2 25.98 3.81 -10.95
CA ASP A 2 25.82 2.46 -10.37
C ASP A 2 26.52 2.19 -9.02
N GLU A 3 27.39 3.08 -8.55
CA GLU A 3 27.98 2.97 -7.19
C GLU A 3 26.96 3.33 -6.08
N LEU A 4 25.84 3.96 -6.43
CA LEU A 4 24.81 4.51 -5.54
C LEU A 4 24.05 3.47 -4.69
N ILE A 5 24.22 2.16 -4.95
CA ILE A 5 23.40 1.07 -4.38
C ILE A 5 24.25 0.02 -3.64
N ALA A 6 25.58 0.18 -3.55
CA ALA A 6 26.48 -0.88 -3.08
C ALA A 6 26.51 -1.08 -1.54
N GLU A 7 25.87 -0.21 -0.74
CA GLU A 7 26.45 0.10 0.57
C GLU A 7 25.85 -0.54 1.83
N GLU A 8 24.69 -1.20 1.78
CA GLU A 8 24.08 -1.83 2.97
C GLU A 8 23.63 -3.26 2.66
N ARG A 9 24.57 -4.07 2.16
CA ARG A 9 24.28 -5.39 1.56
C ARG A 9 24.83 -6.58 2.36
N GLY A 10 25.70 -6.32 3.35
CA GLY A 10 26.30 -7.37 4.18
C GLY A 10 25.36 -7.91 5.26
N PHE A 11 24.53 -7.03 5.82
CA PHE A 11 23.53 -7.36 6.82
C PHE A 11 22.14 -6.92 6.31
N PRO A 12 21.33 -7.84 5.76
CA PRO A 12 20.05 -7.49 5.18
C PRO A 12 19.02 -7.26 6.30
N LEU A 13 18.91 -6.02 6.77
CA LEU A 13 17.90 -5.67 7.77
C LEU A 13 16.52 -5.55 7.12
N LEU A 14 15.62 -6.47 7.46
CA LEU A 14 14.20 -6.37 7.10
C LEU A 14 13.52 -5.37 8.03
N ARG A 15 13.17 -4.19 7.50
CA ARG A 15 12.62 -3.07 8.27
C ARG A 15 11.35 -2.52 7.66
N LEU A 16 10.56 -1.81 8.46
CA LEU A 16 9.40 -1.05 7.98
C LEU A 16 9.87 -0.02 6.93
N GLY A 17 9.25 -0.06 5.75
CA GLY A 17 9.63 0.76 4.60
C GLY A 17 8.71 1.95 4.31
N ALA A 18 7.43 1.86 4.65
CA ALA A 18 6.50 2.98 4.64
C ALA A 18 5.59 2.86 5.87
N THR A 19 5.35 3.98 6.56
CA THR A 19 4.61 4.06 7.83
C THR A 19 3.76 5.33 7.86
N THR A 20 3.19 5.67 9.02
CA THR A 20 2.52 6.96 9.22
C THR A 20 3.46 8.17 9.17
N ILE A 21 4.78 7.95 9.26
CA ILE A 21 5.81 9.01 9.29
C ILE A 21 6.62 9.06 7.99
N ASP A 22 6.91 7.91 7.38
CA ASP A 22 7.60 7.82 6.08
C ASP A 22 6.61 7.36 5.02
N LYS A 23 6.10 8.32 4.24
CA LYS A 23 5.04 8.11 3.24
C LYS A 23 5.58 8.43 1.86
N TRP A 24 5.27 7.59 0.89
CA TRP A 24 5.61 7.85 -0.51
C TRP A 24 4.84 6.93 -1.46
N GLY A 25 4.56 7.43 -2.66
CA GLY A 25 3.94 6.65 -3.73
C GLY A 25 2.49 6.23 -3.45
N LEU A 26 1.78 7.03 -2.66
CA LEU A 26 0.48 6.72 -2.05
C LEU A 26 0.57 5.37 -1.36
N ASP A 27 1.28 5.34 -0.24
CA ASP A 27 1.42 4.18 0.63
C ASP A 27 0.04 3.64 1.02
N GLY A 28 -0.15 2.32 0.91
CA GLY A 28 -1.43 1.69 1.20
C GLY A 28 -1.77 1.74 2.68
N ALA A 29 -2.91 2.33 3.05
CA ALA A 29 -3.41 2.32 4.43
C ALA A 29 -3.64 0.90 4.95
N ASP A 30 -3.95 -0.04 4.07
CA ASP A 30 -4.12 -1.46 4.38
C ASP A 30 -2.81 -2.24 4.38
N ALA A 31 -1.68 -1.63 4.00
CA ALA A 31 -0.45 -2.36 3.78
C ALA A 31 0.55 -2.17 4.94
N ARG A 32 1.31 -3.23 5.24
CA ARG A 32 2.60 -3.20 5.94
C ARG A 32 3.69 -3.57 4.95
N TYR A 33 4.67 -2.68 4.80
CA TYR A 33 5.79 -2.86 3.90
C TYR A 33 7.05 -3.17 4.71
N LEU A 34 7.56 -4.39 4.59
CA LEU A 34 8.86 -4.77 5.14
C LEU A 34 9.86 -4.86 3.99
N ALA A 35 10.92 -4.05 4.03
CA ALA A 35 11.91 -3.95 2.98
C ALA A 35 13.32 -4.21 3.51
N ALA A 36 14.14 -4.85 2.69
CA ALA A 36 15.57 -5.03 2.93
C ALA A 36 16.35 -4.74 1.65
N ARG A 37 17.54 -4.14 1.79
CA ARG A 37 18.52 -4.10 0.70
C ARG A 37 19.22 -5.45 0.61
N ILE A 38 19.39 -5.93 -0.62
CA ILE A 38 20.01 -7.23 -0.91
C ILE A 38 20.95 -7.14 -2.12
N ARG A 39 21.71 -8.20 -2.37
CA ARG A 39 22.50 -8.37 -3.60
C ARG A 39 21.95 -9.51 -4.42
N GLY A 40 21.89 -9.30 -5.74
CA GLY A 40 21.49 -10.33 -6.69
C GLY A 40 22.37 -11.60 -6.68
N ASP A 41 23.59 -11.52 -6.16
CA ASP A 41 24.53 -12.64 -6.00
C ASP A 41 24.56 -13.25 -4.59
N GLY A 42 23.77 -12.73 -3.64
CA GLY A 42 23.73 -13.21 -2.27
C GLY A 42 22.87 -14.46 -2.09
N VAL A 43 23.09 -15.16 -0.96
CA VAL A 43 22.29 -16.31 -0.54
C VAL A 43 21.62 -15.97 0.78
N TYR A 44 20.29 -16.01 0.81
CA TYR A 44 19.51 -15.58 1.97
C TYR A 44 18.53 -16.66 2.45
N ARG A 45 18.15 -16.54 3.73
CA ARG A 45 17.05 -17.28 4.35
C ARG A 45 16.05 -16.29 4.91
N LEU A 46 14.78 -16.42 4.56
CA LEU A 46 13.68 -15.76 5.27
C LEU A 46 12.97 -16.82 6.10
N HIS A 47 12.88 -16.61 7.42
CA HIS A 47 12.20 -17.53 8.32
C HIS A 47 11.42 -16.79 9.41
N GLY A 48 10.53 -17.50 10.08
CA GLY A 48 9.70 -16.96 11.16
C GLY A 48 8.26 -17.46 11.06
N THR A 49 7.30 -16.63 11.47
CA THR A 49 5.87 -16.95 11.45
C THR A 49 5.10 -15.91 10.65
N LEU A 50 4.29 -16.37 9.70
CA LEU A 50 3.38 -15.50 8.96
C LEU A 50 2.21 -15.04 9.86
N GLY A 51 1.80 -13.80 9.63
CA GLY A 51 0.60 -13.20 10.20
C GLY A 51 -0.68 -13.80 9.61
N THR A 52 -1.80 -13.12 9.82
CA THR A 52 -3.10 -13.47 9.22
C THR A 52 -3.58 -12.42 8.22
N ALA A 53 -2.72 -11.49 7.81
CA ALA A 53 -3.04 -10.51 6.77
C ALA A 53 -3.65 -11.21 5.55
N ARG A 54 -4.75 -10.66 5.04
CA ARG A 54 -5.53 -11.25 3.94
C ARG A 54 -4.70 -11.59 2.70
N LEU A 55 -3.66 -10.81 2.41
CA LEU A 55 -2.66 -11.12 1.39
C LEU A 55 -1.26 -10.82 1.89
N ILE A 56 -0.40 -11.84 1.93
CA ILE A 56 1.04 -11.70 2.15
C ILE A 56 1.76 -12.04 0.86
N ALA A 57 2.66 -11.18 0.43
CA ALA A 57 3.46 -11.39 -0.75
C ALA A 57 4.87 -10.81 -0.62
N MET A 58 5.82 -11.45 -1.30
CA MET A 58 7.21 -11.04 -1.35
C MET A 58 7.66 -10.87 -2.80
N GLN A 59 8.50 -9.86 -3.04
CA GLN A 59 9.01 -9.56 -4.37
C GLN A 59 10.46 -9.06 -4.30
N SER A 60 11.28 -9.53 -5.23
CA SER A 60 12.60 -8.96 -5.49
C SER A 60 12.51 -7.93 -6.62
N PHE A 61 13.17 -6.77 -6.46
CA PHE A 61 13.10 -5.68 -7.42
C PHE A 61 14.33 -4.78 -7.39
N THR A 62 14.43 -3.89 -8.38
CA THR A 62 15.36 -2.77 -8.39
C THR A 62 14.62 -1.45 -8.61
N MET A 63 15.24 -0.36 -8.13
CA MET A 63 14.84 1.02 -8.41
C MET A 63 15.83 1.73 -9.35
N ALA A 64 16.90 1.04 -9.77
CA ALA A 64 17.88 1.57 -10.70
C ALA A 64 17.21 1.75 -12.08
N GLY A 65 17.18 2.99 -12.59
CA GLY A 65 16.51 3.30 -13.85
C GLY A 65 14.98 3.22 -13.81
N GLY A 66 14.38 3.12 -12.61
CA GLY A 66 12.93 2.93 -12.42
C GLY A 66 12.61 1.64 -11.68
N PHE A 67 11.32 1.43 -11.37
CA PHE A 67 10.85 0.20 -10.72
C PHE A 67 10.86 -0.96 -11.72
N GLN A 68 11.61 -2.02 -11.41
CA GLN A 68 11.57 -3.28 -12.13
C GLN A 68 11.53 -4.45 -11.16
N ALA A 69 10.47 -5.26 -11.23
CA ALA A 69 10.34 -6.51 -10.49
C ALA A 69 11.02 -7.68 -11.21
N PHE A 70 11.52 -8.66 -10.46
CA PHE A 70 12.18 -9.84 -11.01
C PHE A 70 11.44 -11.13 -10.71
N ASP A 71 11.28 -11.47 -9.44
CA ASP A 71 10.55 -12.66 -9.00
C ASP A 71 9.65 -12.31 -7.80
N SER A 72 8.58 -13.06 -7.63
CA SER A 72 7.59 -12.85 -6.56
C SER A 72 6.92 -14.13 -6.12
N MET A 73 6.52 -14.17 -4.85
CA MET A 73 5.71 -15.26 -4.28
C MET A 73 4.64 -14.69 -3.35
N SER A 74 3.54 -15.44 -3.17
CA SER A 74 2.41 -15.04 -2.33
C SER A 74 1.61 -16.25 -1.85
N GLY A 75 0.88 -16.11 -0.74
CA GLY A 75 -0.02 -17.16 -0.23
C GLY A 75 0.71 -18.49 0.05
N GLU A 76 0.15 -19.60 -0.45
CA GLU A 76 0.68 -20.95 -0.22
C GLU A 76 2.11 -21.16 -0.74
N ALA A 77 2.58 -20.32 -1.67
CA ALA A 77 3.95 -20.40 -2.18
C ALA A 77 5.01 -20.20 -1.09
N PHE A 78 4.68 -19.54 0.03
CA PHE A 78 5.55 -19.44 1.20
C PHE A 78 5.77 -20.78 1.91
N GLY A 79 4.95 -21.81 1.65
CA GLY A 79 5.07 -23.15 2.23
C GLY A 79 4.97 -23.16 3.75
N ALA A 80 4.08 -22.34 4.32
CA ALA A 80 3.90 -22.26 5.76
C ALA A 80 3.30 -23.57 6.32
N ASP A 81 3.79 -24.01 7.47
CA ASP A 81 3.23 -25.18 8.16
C ASP A 81 1.92 -24.86 8.91
N ALA A 82 1.40 -25.84 9.66
CA ALA A 82 0.17 -25.68 10.45
C ALA A 82 0.27 -24.56 11.52
N ASP A 83 1.47 -24.26 11.99
CA ASP A 83 1.77 -23.18 12.94
C ASP A 83 2.12 -21.86 12.22
N ARG A 84 1.89 -21.77 10.90
CA ARG A 84 2.24 -20.66 10.02
C ARG A 84 3.74 -20.36 9.95
N ARG A 85 4.60 -21.32 10.32
CA ARG A 85 6.05 -21.14 10.27
C ARG A 85 6.54 -21.29 8.84
N VAL A 86 7.47 -20.43 8.46
CA VAL A 86 8.09 -20.43 7.13
C VAL A 86 9.60 -20.56 7.24
N ASP A 87 10.18 -21.25 6.27
CA ASP A 87 11.61 -21.33 6.03
C ASP A 87 11.83 -21.39 4.52
N LEU A 88 12.36 -20.31 3.95
CA LEU A 88 12.52 -20.19 2.50
C LEU A 88 13.91 -19.68 2.14
N ARG A 89 14.43 -20.17 1.00
CA ARG A 89 15.72 -19.74 0.44
C ARG A 89 15.53 -18.69 -0.64
N ILE A 90 16.45 -17.73 -0.71
CA ILE A 90 16.47 -16.71 -1.75
C ILE A 90 17.88 -16.63 -2.32
N SER A 91 18.03 -16.93 -3.62
CA SER A 91 19.35 -17.03 -4.27
C SER A 91 19.22 -17.07 -5.78
N ALA A 92 20.33 -16.87 -6.51
CA ALA A 92 20.34 -16.91 -7.97
C ALA A 92 19.98 -18.29 -8.55
N THR A 93 20.46 -19.35 -7.88
CA THR A 93 20.18 -20.76 -8.20
C THR A 93 19.61 -21.45 -6.97
N ARG A 94 18.75 -22.46 -7.17
CA ARG A 94 18.19 -23.24 -6.07
C ARG A 94 19.33 -23.95 -5.34
N PRO A 95 19.46 -23.82 -4.01
CA PRO A 95 20.51 -24.52 -3.27
C PRO A 95 20.42 -26.04 -3.45
N GLU A 96 21.56 -26.70 -3.56
CA GLU A 96 21.61 -28.15 -3.70
C GLU A 96 20.93 -28.85 -2.51
N GLY A 97 20.12 -29.87 -2.78
CA GLY A 97 19.34 -30.58 -1.77
C GLY A 97 18.13 -29.83 -1.19
N TRP A 98 17.89 -28.56 -1.57
CA TRP A 98 16.75 -27.80 -1.05
C TRP A 98 15.44 -28.09 -1.81
N THR A 99 14.51 -28.75 -1.12
CA THR A 99 13.19 -29.10 -1.65
C THR A 99 12.09 -28.12 -1.24
N GLY A 100 12.35 -27.25 -0.25
CA GLY A 100 11.39 -26.28 0.27
C GLY A 100 11.13 -25.08 -0.64
N PRO A 101 10.34 -24.09 -0.16
CA PRO A 101 10.09 -22.84 -0.85
C PRO A 101 11.37 -22.10 -1.22
N TRP A 102 11.42 -21.57 -2.45
CA TRP A 102 12.58 -20.86 -2.98
C TRP A 102 12.15 -19.73 -3.90
N LEU A 103 12.69 -18.54 -3.69
CA LEU A 103 12.53 -17.38 -4.56
C LEU A 103 13.82 -17.18 -5.38
N ARG A 104 13.70 -17.11 -6.71
CA ARG A 104 14.85 -16.85 -7.56
C ARG A 104 15.26 -15.39 -7.45
N LEU A 105 16.57 -15.16 -7.35
CA LEU A 105 17.13 -13.82 -7.30
C LEU A 105 17.83 -13.46 -8.61
N ALA A 106 17.40 -12.38 -9.26
CA ALA A 106 18.08 -11.87 -10.44
C ALA A 106 19.38 -11.14 -10.06
N PRO A 107 20.45 -11.19 -10.88
CA PRO A 107 21.70 -10.45 -10.60
C PRO A 107 21.50 -8.95 -10.39
N ALA A 108 20.51 -8.35 -11.07
CA ALA A 108 20.16 -6.94 -10.95
C ALA A 108 19.24 -6.61 -9.76
N ALA A 109 18.81 -7.60 -8.97
CA ALA A 109 17.98 -7.37 -7.80
C ALA A 109 18.76 -6.61 -6.71
N THR A 110 18.14 -5.58 -6.16
CA THR A 110 18.76 -4.73 -5.12
C THR A 110 17.90 -4.58 -3.87
N ASN A 111 16.66 -5.07 -3.91
CA ASN A 111 15.70 -4.97 -2.82
C ASN A 111 14.88 -6.25 -2.72
N LEU A 112 14.53 -6.59 -1.49
CA LEU A 112 13.44 -7.50 -1.15
C LEU A 112 12.32 -6.68 -0.50
N LEU A 113 11.07 -6.95 -0.86
CA LEU A 113 9.91 -6.31 -0.25
C LEU A 113 8.85 -7.36 0.05
N VAL A 114 8.51 -7.49 1.33
CA VAL A 114 7.33 -8.20 1.81
C VAL A 114 6.22 -7.19 2.03
N ARG A 115 5.05 -7.45 1.46
CA ARG A 115 3.83 -6.67 1.60
C ARG A 115 2.82 -7.54 2.31
N GLU A 116 2.27 -7.04 3.40
CA GLU A 116 1.12 -7.63 4.09
C GLU A 116 -0.05 -6.68 3.93
N TYR A 117 -1.12 -7.11 3.28
CA TYR A 117 -2.34 -6.34 3.09
C TYR A 117 -3.42 -6.85 4.03
N PHE A 118 -3.86 -5.98 4.92
CA PHE A 118 -4.85 -6.27 5.94
C PHE A 118 -6.23 -5.80 5.50
N ASN A 119 -7.21 -6.69 5.53
CA ASN A 119 -8.58 -6.36 5.19
C ASN A 119 -9.39 -6.10 6.49
N ASP A 120 -9.40 -7.07 7.41
CA ASP A 120 -9.97 -6.92 8.76
C ASP A 120 -8.91 -6.39 9.73
N TRP A 121 -8.89 -5.06 9.91
CA TRP A 121 -7.93 -4.39 10.78
C TRP A 121 -8.09 -4.78 12.26
N GLU A 122 -9.25 -5.27 12.70
CA GLU A 122 -9.51 -5.62 14.09
C GLU A 122 -8.94 -7.00 14.45
N ARG A 123 -8.91 -7.93 13.48
CA ARG A 123 -8.59 -9.34 13.74
C ARG A 123 -7.31 -9.86 13.10
N GLU A 124 -6.82 -9.20 12.06
CA GLU A 124 -5.64 -9.69 11.35
C GLU A 124 -4.34 -9.28 12.04
N GLU A 125 -3.39 -10.22 12.09
CA GLU A 125 -2.12 -10.15 12.80
C GLU A 125 -0.96 -9.99 11.83
N VAL A 126 0.09 -9.29 12.27
CA VAL A 126 1.30 -9.08 11.47
C VAL A 126 2.25 -10.28 11.52
N SER A 127 3.02 -10.47 10.45
CA SER A 127 4.09 -11.47 10.41
C SER A 127 5.29 -11.06 11.28
N ARG A 128 5.97 -12.09 11.81
CA ARG A 128 7.25 -11.98 12.51
C ARG A 128 8.31 -12.71 11.69
N LEU A 129 9.06 -11.97 10.90
CA LEU A 129 9.99 -12.52 9.90
C LEU A 129 11.41 -12.01 10.13
N VAL A 130 12.37 -12.90 9.92
CA VAL A 130 13.80 -12.62 9.99
C VAL A 130 14.42 -12.93 8.63
N LEU A 131 15.20 -11.99 8.11
CA LEU A 131 15.99 -12.18 6.90
C LEU A 131 17.47 -12.32 7.27
N GLU A 132 18.05 -13.47 6.95
CA GLU A 132 19.45 -13.78 7.20
C GLU A 132 20.19 -13.87 5.87
N ARG A 133 21.41 -13.35 5.83
CA ARG A 133 22.37 -13.66 4.77
C ARG A 133 23.22 -14.84 5.22
N LEU A 134 23.33 -15.85 4.36
CA LEU A 134 23.98 -17.13 4.67
C LEU A 134 25.40 -17.21 4.14
N ASP A 135 25.71 -16.50 3.06
CA ASP A 135 27.07 -16.32 2.58
C ASP A 135 27.74 -15.21 3.39
N ALA A 136 28.97 -15.43 3.88
CA ALA A 136 29.69 -14.48 4.72
C ALA A 136 30.21 -13.31 3.87
N PRO A 137 29.62 -12.10 3.95
CA PRO A 137 30.22 -10.95 3.30
C PRO A 137 31.32 -10.35 4.17
N GLU A 138 32.36 -9.83 3.54
CA GLU A 138 33.40 -9.07 4.24
C GLU A 138 32.78 -7.94 5.09
N PRO A 139 33.13 -7.82 6.39
CA PRO A 139 32.69 -6.71 7.23
C PRO A 139 33.08 -5.36 6.63
N ARG A 140 32.18 -4.37 6.73
CA ARG A 140 32.47 -3.03 6.21
C ARG A 140 33.45 -2.27 7.10
N THR A 141 34.38 -1.56 6.46
CA THR A 141 35.14 -0.46 7.07
C THR A 141 34.62 0.88 6.56
N GLY A 142 33.81 1.57 7.37
CA GLY A 142 33.40 2.96 7.15
C GLY A 142 32.42 3.21 6.00
N ASP A 143 31.65 4.27 6.14
CA ASP A 143 30.93 4.96 5.05
C ASP A 143 30.98 6.45 5.40
N PRO A 144 31.62 7.31 4.58
CA PRO A 144 31.75 8.72 4.90
C PRO A 144 30.35 9.36 4.90
N ALA A 145 30.02 10.11 5.97
CA ALA A 145 28.71 10.75 6.11
C ALA A 145 28.30 11.58 4.89
N ALA A 146 29.27 12.18 4.19
CA ALA A 146 29.04 12.91 2.94
C ALA A 146 28.39 12.05 1.84
N GLY A 147 28.83 10.80 1.66
CA GLY A 147 28.25 9.88 0.69
C GLY A 147 26.80 9.56 1.00
N ARG A 148 26.48 9.29 2.28
CA ARG A 148 25.09 9.08 2.74
C ARG A 148 24.20 10.26 2.46
N LEU A 149 24.64 11.46 2.83
CA LEU A 149 23.86 12.68 2.66
C LEU A 149 23.60 12.98 1.18
N ALA A 150 24.62 12.85 0.32
CA ALA A 150 24.46 13.02 -1.12
C ALA A 150 23.43 12.03 -1.71
N ARG A 151 23.42 10.78 -1.24
CA ARG A 151 22.43 9.76 -1.67
C ARG A 151 21.01 10.10 -1.23
N ILE A 152 20.82 10.56 0.00
CA ILE A 152 19.50 10.99 0.51
C ILE A 152 18.98 12.14 -0.35
N ALA A 153 19.82 13.15 -0.61
CA ALA A 153 19.46 14.29 -1.45
C ALA A 153 19.11 13.88 -2.89
N ALA A 154 19.90 12.99 -3.50
CA ALA A 154 19.64 12.48 -4.85
C ALA A 154 18.33 11.68 -4.92
N ALA A 155 18.05 10.83 -3.92
CA ALA A 155 16.83 10.06 -3.85
C ALA A 155 15.59 10.96 -3.71
N PHE A 156 15.68 12.02 -2.90
CA PHE A 156 14.62 13.03 -2.79
C PHE A 156 14.39 13.74 -4.12
N GLY A 157 15.45 14.24 -4.76
CA GLY A 157 15.35 14.95 -6.05
C GLY A 157 14.73 14.08 -7.15
N GLY A 158 15.14 12.81 -7.25
CA GLY A 158 14.58 11.87 -8.22
C GLY A 158 13.10 11.55 -7.97
N ARG A 159 12.69 11.42 -6.70
CA ARG A 159 11.28 11.20 -6.34
C ARG A 159 10.41 12.41 -6.66
N ALA A 160 10.85 13.61 -6.29
CA ALA A 160 10.11 14.84 -6.57
C ALA A 160 9.90 15.04 -8.09
N ALA A 161 10.95 14.81 -8.88
CA ALA A 161 10.88 14.89 -10.34
C ALA A 161 9.93 13.86 -10.98
N LEU A 162 9.70 12.71 -10.33
CA LEU A 162 8.77 11.70 -10.79
C LEU A 162 7.30 12.03 -10.43
N TRP A 163 7.04 12.41 -9.17
CA TRP A 163 5.68 12.48 -8.64
C TRP A 163 4.99 13.81 -8.90
N LEU A 164 5.72 14.93 -8.88
CA LEU A 164 5.11 16.25 -9.07
C LEU A 164 4.44 16.42 -10.43
N PRO A 165 5.09 16.06 -11.57
CA PRO A 165 4.42 16.15 -12.87
C PRO A 165 3.19 15.25 -12.95
N ARG A 166 3.23 14.07 -12.33
CA ARG A 166 2.11 13.13 -12.31
C ARG A 166 0.93 13.64 -11.48
N ALA A 167 1.21 14.28 -10.33
CA ALA A 167 0.20 14.95 -9.53
C ALA A 167 -0.44 16.12 -10.30
N ALA A 168 0.36 16.96 -10.93
CA ALA A 168 -0.12 18.08 -11.74
C ALA A 168 -1.02 17.60 -12.90
N GLN A 169 -0.60 16.58 -13.64
CA GLN A 169 -1.39 15.99 -14.72
C GLN A 169 -2.70 15.38 -14.21
N THR A 170 -2.66 14.71 -13.06
CA THR A 170 -3.87 14.13 -12.44
C THR A 170 -4.84 15.23 -12.03
N ARG A 171 -4.33 16.29 -11.39
CA ARG A 171 -5.11 17.47 -11.03
C ARG A 171 -5.73 18.16 -12.24
N GLU A 172 -5.01 18.27 -13.34
CA GLU A 172 -5.50 18.96 -14.55
C GLU A 172 -6.63 18.17 -15.24
N HIS A 173 -6.53 16.84 -15.31
CA HIS A 173 -7.40 16.04 -16.17
C HIS A 173 -8.42 15.17 -15.42
N LEU A 174 -8.26 14.96 -14.12
CA LEU A 174 -9.02 13.96 -13.35
C LEU A 174 -9.74 14.54 -12.13
N VAL A 175 -10.02 15.85 -12.11
CA VAL A 175 -10.87 16.46 -11.08
C VAL A 175 -12.22 15.75 -11.02
N ASN A 176 -12.51 15.16 -9.87
CA ASN A 176 -13.72 14.39 -9.56
C ASN A 176 -14.01 13.29 -10.61
N ARG A 177 -12.95 12.70 -11.18
CA ARG A 177 -13.01 11.64 -12.19
C ARG A 177 -11.93 10.60 -11.93
N PHE A 178 -12.13 9.39 -12.44
CA PHE A 178 -11.25 8.27 -12.20
C PHE A 178 -10.77 7.63 -13.50
N THR A 179 -9.48 7.29 -13.56
CA THR A 179 -8.93 6.52 -14.67
C THR A 179 -9.38 5.08 -14.58
N ARG A 180 -9.53 4.41 -15.73
CA ARG A 180 -9.66 2.95 -15.78
C ARG A 180 -8.36 2.28 -15.31
N PRO A 181 -8.40 1.25 -14.43
CA PRO A 181 -7.20 0.50 -14.09
C PRO A 181 -6.67 -0.23 -15.34
N PRO A 182 -5.36 -0.33 -15.53
CA PRO A 182 -4.80 -1.07 -16.67
C PRO A 182 -5.19 -2.55 -16.59
N ASN A 183 -5.30 -3.22 -17.74
CA ASN A 183 -5.65 -4.65 -17.80
C ASN A 183 -4.59 -5.57 -17.16
N GLN A 184 -3.38 -5.08 -16.94
CA GLN A 184 -2.30 -5.77 -16.24
C GLN A 184 -1.60 -4.78 -15.30
N ALA A 185 -1.08 -5.30 -14.19
CA ALA A 185 -0.27 -4.53 -13.26
C ALA A 185 0.98 -3.99 -13.96
N SER A 186 1.14 -2.66 -14.04
CA SER A 186 2.34 -2.03 -14.60
C SER A 186 3.45 -1.83 -13.58
N GLN A 187 3.10 -1.81 -12.28
CA GLN A 187 4.00 -1.61 -11.14
C GLN A 187 3.44 -2.33 -9.89
N GLY A 188 4.30 -2.99 -9.10
CA GLY A 188 3.92 -3.62 -7.82
C GLY A 188 3.82 -5.15 -7.85
N LEU A 189 3.04 -5.70 -6.92
CA LEU A 189 2.76 -7.14 -6.82
C LEU A 189 1.96 -7.62 -8.04
N LYS A 190 2.28 -8.81 -8.54
CA LYS A 190 1.52 -9.48 -9.61
C LYS A 190 0.03 -9.49 -9.23
N ASP A 191 -0.83 -9.08 -10.15
CA ASP A 191 -2.29 -9.00 -10.01
C ASP A 191 -2.86 -7.84 -9.14
N ASN A 192 -2.07 -6.81 -8.84
CA ASN A 192 -2.57 -5.54 -8.30
C ASN A 192 -2.80 -4.50 -9.42
N VAL A 193 -4.05 -4.09 -9.62
CA VAL A 193 -4.41 -3.01 -10.55
C VAL A 193 -4.81 -1.74 -9.80
N TYR A 194 -4.46 -0.60 -10.38
CA TYR A 194 -4.64 0.70 -9.76
C TYR A 194 -5.39 1.63 -10.70
N GLY A 195 -6.35 2.38 -10.18
CA GLY A 195 -6.84 3.58 -10.82
C GLY A 195 -6.65 4.79 -9.90
N GLN A 196 -6.66 5.97 -10.50
CA GLN A 196 -6.40 7.22 -9.80
C GLN A 196 -7.41 8.29 -10.21
N GLY A 197 -7.56 9.29 -9.35
CA GLY A 197 -8.36 10.49 -9.59
C GLY A 197 -7.82 11.66 -8.77
N TRP A 198 -8.47 12.81 -8.93
CA TRP A 198 -8.22 13.99 -8.10
C TRP A 198 -9.54 14.41 -7.45
N PHE A 199 -9.64 14.40 -6.12
CA PHE A 199 -10.83 14.95 -5.46
C PHE A 199 -10.70 16.48 -5.37
N GLN A 200 -11.81 17.19 -5.53
CA GLN A 200 -11.92 18.61 -5.22
C GLN A 200 -13.28 18.88 -4.58
N VAL A 201 -13.26 19.11 -3.27
CA VAL A 201 -14.43 19.21 -2.40
C VAL A 201 -14.26 20.41 -1.46
N PRO A 202 -14.68 21.61 -1.89
CA PRO A 202 -14.73 22.77 -0.99
C PRO A 202 -15.75 22.57 0.14
N GLU A 203 -15.68 23.43 1.15
CA GLU A 203 -16.65 23.51 2.25
C GLU A 203 -18.10 23.55 1.73
N GLY A 204 -19.02 22.92 2.48
CA GLY A 204 -20.43 22.84 2.10
C GLY A 204 -20.74 21.92 0.91
N SER A 205 -19.78 21.15 0.40
CA SER A 205 -19.99 20.17 -0.67
C SER A 205 -19.51 18.78 -0.29
N ALA A 206 -20.00 17.78 -1.02
CA ALA A 206 -19.59 16.38 -0.91
C ALA A 206 -19.36 15.79 -2.31
N LEU A 207 -18.35 14.92 -2.45
CA LEU A 207 -18.14 14.10 -3.63
C LEU A 207 -18.66 12.69 -3.35
N VAL A 208 -19.72 12.30 -4.06
CA VAL A 208 -20.26 10.93 -4.01
C VAL A 208 -19.58 10.12 -5.10
N ILE A 209 -18.94 9.02 -4.70
CA ILE A 209 -18.29 8.04 -5.58
C ILE A 209 -19.14 6.77 -5.57
N GLU A 210 -19.73 6.45 -6.71
CA GLU A 210 -20.47 5.21 -6.94
C GLU A 210 -19.54 4.14 -7.55
N LEU A 211 -19.57 2.95 -6.94
CA LEU A 211 -18.73 1.83 -7.32
C LEU A 211 -19.56 0.54 -7.37
N ASP A 212 -19.54 -0.12 -8.52
CA ASP A 212 -19.98 -1.50 -8.64
C ASP A 212 -19.04 -2.40 -7.84
N ALA A 213 -19.58 -3.38 -7.11
CA ALA A 213 -18.79 -4.28 -6.28
C ALA A 213 -17.67 -4.96 -7.11
N PRO A 214 -16.39 -4.70 -6.81
CA PRO A 214 -15.30 -5.34 -7.53
C PRO A 214 -15.19 -6.81 -7.11
N ASP A 215 -14.96 -7.67 -8.08
CA ASP A 215 -14.64 -9.08 -7.88
C ASP A 215 -13.12 -9.20 -7.69
N ALA A 216 -12.68 -8.94 -6.46
CA ALA A 216 -11.28 -8.90 -6.06
C ALA A 216 -11.08 -9.50 -4.66
N LEU A 217 -9.89 -10.05 -4.40
CA LEU A 217 -9.53 -10.54 -3.07
C LEU A 217 -9.53 -9.40 -2.04
N LEU A 218 -8.98 -8.25 -2.44
CA LEU A 218 -9.04 -7.00 -1.68
C LEU A 218 -9.32 -5.83 -2.62
N TRP A 219 -10.00 -4.83 -2.10
CA TRP A 219 -10.09 -3.53 -2.73
C TRP A 219 -10.06 -2.41 -1.68
N SER A 220 -9.51 -1.26 -2.06
CA SER A 220 -9.53 -0.08 -1.21
C SER A 220 -9.43 1.24 -1.95
N PHE A 221 -9.88 2.30 -1.30
CA PHE A 221 -9.74 3.71 -1.67
C PHE A 221 -8.89 4.41 -0.64
N GLN A 222 -8.06 5.32 -1.11
CA GLN A 222 -7.21 6.12 -0.27
C GLN A 222 -7.05 7.52 -0.82
N LEU A 223 -7.23 8.49 0.07
CA LEU A 223 -6.94 9.88 -0.20
C LEU A 223 -5.45 10.14 -0.03
N GLY A 224 -4.92 11.05 -0.84
CA GLY A 224 -3.57 11.53 -0.69
C GLY A 224 -3.42 12.99 -1.08
N ASN A 225 -2.27 13.55 -0.72
CA ASN A 225 -1.93 14.93 -1.02
C ASN A 225 -1.22 15.07 -2.38
N THR A 226 -0.83 16.30 -2.74
CA THR A 226 -0.10 16.59 -3.98
C THR A 226 1.28 15.93 -4.08
N TRP A 227 1.83 15.44 -2.97
CA TRP A 227 3.13 14.80 -2.87
C TRP A 227 3.07 13.28 -3.04
N TRP A 228 1.90 12.74 -3.38
CA TRP A 228 1.66 11.30 -3.40
C TRP A 228 1.91 10.65 -2.03
N GLU A 229 1.52 11.33 -0.96
CA GLU A 229 1.50 10.76 0.39
C GLU A 229 0.05 10.51 0.78
N SER A 230 -0.21 9.40 1.45
CA SER A 230 -1.53 9.16 2.01
C SER A 230 -1.92 10.25 3.01
N LEU A 231 -3.19 10.65 3.01
CA LEU A 231 -3.72 11.48 4.11
C LEU A 231 -3.80 10.65 5.40
N ASP A 232 -4.19 11.28 6.50
CA ASP A 232 -4.30 10.56 7.77
C ASP A 232 -5.43 9.52 7.69
N TYR A 233 -5.07 8.25 7.83
CA TYR A 233 -6.00 7.12 7.88
C TYR A 233 -6.06 6.46 9.27
N VAL A 234 -5.29 7.00 10.22
CA VAL A 234 -5.17 6.51 11.59
C VAL A 234 -6.05 7.32 12.51
N ASN A 235 -6.02 8.65 12.41
CA ASN A 235 -6.87 9.54 13.22
C ASN A 235 -8.10 10.06 12.45
N HIS A 236 -8.14 9.81 11.14
CA HIS A 236 -9.23 10.17 10.24
C HIS A 236 -9.60 8.97 9.36
N THR A 237 -10.68 9.09 8.60
CA THR A 237 -11.13 8.06 7.66
C THR A 237 -10.57 8.28 6.25
N GLY A 238 -9.34 8.77 6.11
CA GLY A 238 -8.70 9.05 4.79
C GLY A 238 -8.50 7.82 3.88
N SER A 239 -8.92 6.62 4.33
CA SER A 239 -8.98 5.40 3.53
C SER A 239 -10.15 4.51 3.93
N LEU A 240 -10.59 3.67 3.00
CA LEU A 240 -11.62 2.66 3.20
C LEU A 240 -11.32 1.42 2.36
N ASN A 241 -11.49 0.22 2.93
CA ASN A 241 -11.37 -1.04 2.21
C ASN A 241 -12.69 -1.82 2.14
N GLY A 242 -12.71 -2.92 1.39
CA GLY A 242 -13.91 -3.73 1.18
C GLY A 242 -14.46 -4.45 2.41
N HIS A 243 -13.68 -4.61 3.48
CA HIS A 243 -14.17 -5.14 4.75
C HIS A 243 -14.90 -4.07 5.57
N GLN A 244 -14.45 -2.81 5.47
CA GLN A 244 -15.02 -1.68 6.20
C GLN A 244 -16.23 -1.07 5.49
N ALA A 245 -16.27 -1.16 4.16
CA ALA A 245 -17.29 -0.52 3.35
C ALA A 245 -18.66 -1.22 3.47
N VAL A 246 -19.71 -0.40 3.56
CA VAL A 246 -21.11 -0.85 3.59
C VAL A 246 -21.72 -0.68 2.20
N ALA A 247 -22.17 -1.79 1.61
CA ALA A 247 -22.94 -1.75 0.37
C ALA A 247 -24.40 -1.33 0.66
N SER A 248 -25.02 -0.64 -0.29
CA SER A 248 -26.47 -0.44 -0.27
C SER A 248 -27.19 -1.72 -0.70
N SER A 249 -28.51 -1.77 -0.53
CA SER A 249 -29.37 -2.90 -0.93
C SER A 249 -29.30 -3.28 -2.41
N ASP A 250 -28.90 -2.35 -3.29
CA ASP A 250 -28.67 -2.63 -4.71
C ASP A 250 -27.28 -3.25 -5.00
N GLY A 251 -26.51 -3.58 -3.97
CA GLY A 251 -25.20 -4.22 -4.05
C GLY A 251 -24.06 -3.27 -4.46
N ARG A 252 -24.31 -1.96 -4.63
CA ARG A 252 -23.29 -0.97 -4.96
C ARG A 252 -22.78 -0.23 -3.73
N TYR A 253 -21.54 0.24 -3.80
CA TYR A 253 -20.94 1.07 -2.78
C TYR A 253 -21.07 2.55 -3.16
N ARG A 254 -21.47 3.40 -2.21
CA ARG A 254 -21.33 4.86 -2.30
C ARG A 254 -20.34 5.33 -1.26
N LEU A 255 -19.19 5.81 -1.70
CA LEU A 255 -18.21 6.47 -0.84
C LEU A 255 -18.46 7.98 -0.91
N VAL A 256 -18.23 8.68 0.21
CA VAL A 256 -18.46 10.12 0.30
C VAL A 256 -17.19 10.81 0.77
N ILE A 257 -16.68 11.77 0.01
CA ILE A 257 -15.62 12.68 0.47
C ILE A 257 -16.26 14.03 0.80
N SER A 258 -16.09 14.51 2.03
CA SER A 258 -16.58 15.82 2.50
C SER A 258 -15.69 16.32 3.64
N GLN A 259 -15.57 17.64 3.80
CA GLN A 259 -14.76 18.25 4.86
C GLN A 259 -15.32 17.97 6.27
N GLU A 260 -16.64 17.84 6.37
CA GLU A 260 -17.35 17.55 7.62
C GLU A 260 -17.94 16.13 7.56
N ASP A 261 -18.03 15.46 8.71
CA ASP A 261 -18.65 14.13 8.83
C ASP A 261 -20.14 14.23 8.46
N PRO A 262 -20.59 13.61 7.35
CA PRO A 262 -21.97 13.68 6.92
C PRO A 262 -22.86 12.66 7.66
N GLY A 263 -22.32 11.89 8.61
CA GLY A 263 -23.05 10.87 9.35
C GLY A 263 -23.40 9.64 8.51
N VAL A 264 -22.54 9.28 7.54
CA VAL A 264 -22.72 8.09 6.68
C VAL A 264 -21.56 7.10 6.82
N PRO A 265 -21.75 5.79 6.54
CA PRO A 265 -20.74 4.76 6.77
C PRO A 265 -19.44 4.99 5.99
N ASN A 266 -19.54 5.09 4.66
CA ASN A 266 -18.39 5.11 3.75
C ASN A 266 -17.80 6.52 3.57
N TRP A 267 -17.69 7.28 4.64
CA TRP A 267 -17.11 8.63 4.61
C TRP A 267 -15.58 8.56 4.59
N LEU A 268 -14.99 9.30 3.66
CA LEU A 268 -13.56 9.51 3.52
C LEU A 268 -13.25 10.97 3.89
N ASP A 269 -12.67 11.16 5.07
CA ASP A 269 -12.26 12.46 5.59
C ASP A 269 -10.96 12.95 4.91
N PRO A 270 -10.96 14.10 4.22
CA PRO A 270 -9.78 14.66 3.57
C PRO A 270 -8.83 15.40 4.54
N SER A 271 -9.06 15.35 5.85
CA SER A 271 -8.21 15.94 6.90
C SER A 271 -7.89 17.42 6.62
N GLY A 272 -8.91 18.20 6.25
CA GLY A 272 -8.80 19.63 5.94
C GLY A 272 -8.21 19.97 4.56
N HIS A 273 -7.92 18.98 3.71
CA HIS A 273 -7.47 19.24 2.35
C HIS A 273 -8.69 19.51 1.45
N PRO A 274 -8.78 20.67 0.76
CA PRO A 274 -9.90 20.93 -0.15
C PRO A 274 -9.82 20.11 -1.44
N GLU A 275 -8.64 19.58 -1.75
CA GLU A 275 -8.36 18.77 -2.93
C GLU A 275 -7.15 17.86 -2.71
N GLY A 276 -7.02 16.83 -3.56
CA GLY A 276 -5.88 15.92 -3.52
C GLY A 276 -6.07 14.70 -4.40
N MET A 277 -5.12 13.78 -4.32
CA MET A 277 -5.15 12.51 -5.03
C MET A 277 -6.19 11.57 -4.43
N VAL A 278 -6.78 10.73 -5.27
CA VAL A 278 -7.45 9.50 -4.85
C VAL A 278 -6.77 8.35 -5.58
N LEU A 279 -6.37 7.32 -4.84
CA LEU A 279 -5.93 6.06 -5.42
C LEU A 279 -6.90 4.96 -4.98
N TYR A 280 -7.36 4.18 -5.94
CA TYR A 280 -8.09 2.96 -5.65
C TYR A 280 -7.35 1.76 -6.22
N ARG A 281 -7.41 0.65 -5.48
CA ARG A 281 -6.61 -0.55 -5.73
C ARG A 281 -7.52 -1.75 -5.72
N TYR A 282 -7.35 -2.63 -6.69
CA TYR A 282 -7.96 -3.96 -6.71
C TYR A 282 -6.86 -5.01 -6.78
N GLN A 283 -6.88 -5.96 -5.84
CA GLN A 283 -5.85 -6.97 -5.68
C GLN A 283 -6.42 -8.34 -5.98
N GLN A 284 -5.76 -9.07 -6.88
CA GLN A 284 -6.24 -10.35 -7.42
C GLN A 284 -7.67 -10.25 -7.95
N ALA A 285 -7.89 -9.26 -8.81
CA ALA A 285 -9.20 -8.91 -9.32
C ALA A 285 -9.52 -9.62 -10.64
N ARG A 286 -10.73 -10.19 -10.75
CA ARG A 286 -11.29 -10.72 -12.00
C ARG A 286 -11.99 -9.65 -12.83
N ASN A 287 -12.44 -8.58 -12.17
CA ASN A 287 -12.94 -7.37 -12.83
C ASN A 287 -12.34 -6.12 -12.16
N ALA A 288 -12.37 -4.99 -12.88
CA ALA A 288 -11.83 -3.72 -12.39
C ALA A 288 -12.80 -2.58 -12.77
N PRO A 289 -13.96 -2.47 -12.10
CA PRO A 289 -14.94 -1.44 -12.38
C PRO A 289 -14.32 -0.04 -12.20
N VAL A 290 -14.76 0.91 -13.02
CA VAL A 290 -14.29 2.30 -12.91
C VAL A 290 -15.30 3.07 -12.08
N PRO A 291 -14.89 3.66 -10.94
CA PRO A 291 -15.81 4.44 -10.11
C PRO A 291 -16.31 5.66 -10.85
N LYS A 292 -17.55 6.06 -10.56
CA LYS A 292 -18.16 7.30 -11.09
C LYS A 292 -18.32 8.28 -9.95
N ALA A 293 -18.02 9.55 -10.19
CA ALA A 293 -18.09 10.58 -9.17
C ALA A 293 -19.05 11.71 -9.58
N ARG A 294 -19.76 12.25 -8.60
CA ARG A 294 -20.51 13.51 -8.75
C ARG A 294 -20.40 14.34 -7.47
N ARG A 295 -20.18 15.64 -7.63
CA ARG A 295 -20.20 16.58 -6.51
C ARG A 295 -21.63 17.07 -6.28
N VAL A 296 -22.03 17.17 -5.02
CA VAL A 296 -23.34 17.68 -4.59
C VAL A 296 -23.17 18.65 -3.42
N PRO A 297 -24.15 19.54 -3.16
CA PRO A 297 -24.22 20.26 -1.90
C PRO A 297 -24.28 19.30 -0.72
N LEU A 298 -23.55 19.58 0.37
CA LEU A 298 -23.54 18.73 1.55
C LEU A 298 -24.94 18.62 2.18
N ALA A 299 -25.70 19.72 2.17
CA ALA A 299 -27.09 19.77 2.65
C ALA A 299 -28.04 18.85 1.86
N GLU A 300 -27.73 18.54 0.60
CA GLU A 300 -28.54 17.67 -0.25
C GLU A 300 -28.06 16.21 -0.21
N LEU A 301 -26.88 15.95 0.35
CA LEU A 301 -26.19 14.65 0.28
C LEU A 301 -27.12 13.48 0.62
N ARG A 302 -27.85 13.57 1.74
CA ARG A 302 -28.73 12.50 2.23
C ARG A 302 -29.80 12.09 1.21
N GLN A 303 -30.38 13.05 0.50
CA GLN A 303 -31.40 12.84 -0.53
C GLN A 303 -30.83 12.19 -1.79
N THR A 304 -29.51 12.30 -1.98
CA THR A 304 -28.82 11.74 -3.14
C THR A 304 -28.26 10.34 -2.89
N LEU A 305 -28.30 9.86 -1.64
CA LEU A 305 -27.90 8.51 -1.27
C LEU A 305 -29.16 7.61 -1.22
N PRO A 306 -29.02 6.29 -1.39
CA PRO A 306 -30.12 5.35 -1.20
C PRO A 306 -30.82 5.52 0.16
N GLU A 307 -32.15 5.35 0.19
CA GLU A 307 -32.95 5.52 1.41
C GLU A 307 -32.52 4.60 2.56
N ASP A 308 -31.94 3.44 2.24
CA ASP A 308 -31.41 2.47 3.20
C ASP A 308 -30.00 2.80 3.71
N THR A 309 -29.44 3.95 3.35
CA THR A 309 -28.11 4.38 3.85
C THR A 309 -28.17 4.57 5.37
N PRO A 310 -27.40 3.79 6.16
CA PRO A 310 -27.41 3.91 7.61
C PRO A 310 -26.95 5.29 8.09
N GLU A 311 -27.39 5.68 9.28
CA GLU A 311 -26.80 6.82 10.00
C GLU A 311 -25.62 6.35 10.84
N VAL A 312 -24.57 7.16 10.85
CA VAL A 312 -23.40 7.00 11.71
C VAL A 312 -23.38 8.14 12.71
N THR A 313 -23.47 7.80 13.99
CA THR A 313 -23.40 8.77 15.06
C THR A 313 -21.94 9.20 15.33
N PRO A 314 -21.72 10.36 15.94
CA PRO A 314 -20.38 10.78 16.37
C PRO A 314 -19.67 9.74 17.27
N GLN A 315 -20.42 9.02 18.11
CA GLN A 315 -19.88 7.97 18.97
C GLN A 315 -19.42 6.74 18.16
N GLN A 316 -20.18 6.35 17.14
CA GLN A 316 -19.78 5.28 16.21
C GLN A 316 -18.54 5.69 15.42
N ARG A 317 -18.47 6.94 14.94
CA ARG A 317 -17.27 7.45 14.28
C ARG A 317 -16.05 7.43 15.19
N ALA A 318 -16.20 7.88 16.43
CA ALA A 318 -15.10 7.85 17.41
C ALA A 318 -14.60 6.42 17.67
N LEU A 319 -15.50 5.44 17.70
CA LEU A 319 -15.13 4.02 17.84
C LEU A 319 -14.41 3.49 16.59
N GLU A 320 -14.84 3.88 15.39
CA GLU A 320 -14.13 3.57 14.14
C GLU A 320 -12.68 4.09 14.18
N ILE A 321 -12.50 5.36 14.56
CA ILE A 321 -11.17 5.96 14.69
C ILE A 321 -10.34 5.25 15.77
N ALA A 322 -10.93 4.88 16.91
CA ALA A 322 -10.23 4.13 17.95
C ALA A 322 -9.68 2.79 17.44
N ARG A 323 -10.48 2.04 16.67
CA ARG A 323 -10.06 0.77 16.04
C ARG A 323 -8.92 0.97 15.04
N ARG A 324 -8.99 2.03 14.23
CA ARG A 324 -7.92 2.40 13.28
C ARG A 324 -6.60 2.67 14.01
N ARG A 325 -6.64 3.42 15.12
CA ARG A 325 -5.48 3.71 15.97
C ARG A 325 -4.88 2.46 16.58
N GLU A 326 -5.72 1.61 17.17
CA GLU A 326 -5.27 0.36 17.80
C GLU A 326 -4.56 -0.55 16.80
N HIS A 327 -5.18 -0.74 15.64
CA HIS A 327 -4.60 -1.53 14.57
C HIS A 327 -3.27 -0.93 14.05
N ALA A 328 -3.20 0.40 13.86
CA ALA A 328 -1.94 1.05 13.48
C ALA A 328 -0.83 0.83 14.52
N SER A 329 -1.16 0.89 15.82
CA SER A 329 -0.22 0.56 16.90
C SER A 329 0.27 -0.89 16.80
N ARG A 330 -0.62 -1.86 16.57
CA ARG A 330 -0.22 -3.27 16.37
C ARG A 330 0.67 -3.47 15.14
N ARG A 331 0.39 -2.74 14.05
CA ARG A 331 1.09 -2.91 12.78
C ARG A 331 2.51 -2.35 12.78
N TRP A 332 2.72 -1.23 13.48
CA TRP A 332 3.97 -0.47 13.46
C TRP A 332 4.82 -0.62 14.74
N SER A 333 4.24 -1.14 15.82
CA SER A 333 5.01 -1.53 17.01
C SER A 333 6.02 -2.63 16.65
N PRO A 334 7.22 -2.62 17.29
CA PRO A 334 8.17 -3.73 17.25
C PRO A 334 7.57 -5.07 17.65
#